data_AF-A0A8T4FD83-F1
#
_entry.id   AF-A0A8T4FD83-F1
#
_cell.length_a   1.000
_cell.length_b   1.000
_cell.length_c   1.000
_cell.angle_alpha   90.00
_cell.angle_beta   90.00
_cell.angle_gamma   90.00
#
_symmetry.space_group_name_H-M   'P 1'
#
loop_
_entity.id
_entity.type
_entity.pdbx_description
1 polymer ?
#
loop_
_entity_poly.entity_id
_entity_poly.type
_entity_poly.pdbx_seq_one_letter_code
_entity_poly.pdbx_strand_id
1 'polypeptide(L)'
;MINAVFNEAVRDKKLIESPCTGIEVPAVVHAADFVLPTAGQLDGLAAEVPARWAASVWLMFGCGLRVGEALAVNVGCRSGDGRTLRVREQVSTTAQLRPLKFRKRGDFRDVPLPRYVSEALDK
;
A
#
# COMPACT_ATOMS: atom_id res chain seq x y z
N MET A 1 5.59 -8.66 -16.67
CA MET A 1 6.97 -9.15 -16.43
C MET A 1 7.49 -9.95 -17.62
N ILE A 2 6.81 -11.02 -18.07
CA ILE A 2 7.29 -11.88 -19.17
C ILE A 2 7.48 -11.14 -20.53
N ASN A 3 6.53 -10.30 -20.93
CA ASN A 3 6.64 -9.53 -22.19
C ASN A 3 7.89 -8.62 -22.21
N ALA A 4 8.23 -7.99 -21.09
CA ALA A 4 9.41 -7.15 -20.99
C ALA A 4 10.71 -7.94 -21.20
N VAL A 5 10.79 -9.17 -20.67
CA VAL A 5 11.95 -10.06 -20.85
C VAL A 5 12.11 -10.47 -22.32
N PHE A 6 11.02 -10.89 -22.98
CA PHE A 6 11.08 -11.26 -24.39
C PHE A 6 11.39 -10.07 -25.30
N ASN A 7 10.86 -8.88 -25.00
CA ASN A 7 11.21 -7.66 -25.73
C ASN A 7 12.69 -7.29 -25.58
N GLU A 8 13.29 -7.52 -24.40
CA GLU A 8 14.73 -7.31 -24.21
C GLU A 8 15.55 -8.34 -25.01
N ALA A 9 15.13 -9.60 -25.04
CA ALA A 9 15.79 -10.63 -25.87
C ALA A 9 15.71 -10.30 -27.38
N VAL A 10 14.63 -9.66 -27.84
CA VAL A 10 14.53 -9.14 -29.22
C VAL A 10 15.48 -7.97 -29.44
N ARG A 11 15.56 -7.01 -28.51
CA ARG A 11 16.52 -5.88 -28.60
C ARG A 11 17.97 -6.36 -28.67
N ASP A 12 18.29 -7.41 -27.91
CA ASP A 12 19.60 -8.08 -27.91
C ASP A 12 19.81 -9.01 -29.12
N LYS A 13 18.84 -9.10 -30.03
CA LYS A 13 18.86 -9.96 -31.23
C LYS A 13 19.01 -11.46 -30.91
N LYS A 14 18.67 -11.88 -29.70
CA LYS A 14 18.59 -13.31 -29.30
C LYS A 14 17.30 -13.96 -29.82
N LEU A 15 16.29 -13.15 -30.09
CA LEU A 15 15.05 -13.55 -30.74
C LEU A 15 14.75 -12.59 -31.89
N ILE A 16 14.12 -13.12 -32.95
CA ILE A 16 13.66 -12.31 -34.08
C ILE A 16 12.42 -11.52 -33.67
N GLU A 17 11.53 -12.13 -32.89
CA GLU A 17 10.30 -11.50 -32.40
C GLU A 17 9.88 -12.04 -31.02
N SER A 18 9.01 -11.30 -30.34
CA SER A 18 8.49 -11.65 -29.02
C SER A 18 7.25 -12.54 -29.16
N PRO A 19 7.22 -13.73 -28.54
CA PRO A 19 6.03 -14.58 -28.52
C PRO A 19 4.90 -13.96 -27.67
N CYS A 20 5.17 -12.91 -26.89
CA CYS A 20 4.19 -12.23 -26.05
C CYS A 20 3.40 -11.14 -26.79
N THR A 21 3.30 -11.24 -28.11
CA THR A 21 2.61 -10.28 -28.98
C THR A 21 1.27 -10.87 -29.42
N GLY A 22 0.18 -10.11 -29.29
CA GLY A 22 -1.16 -10.56 -29.73
C GLY A 22 -1.75 -11.70 -28.90
N ILE A 23 -1.17 -12.02 -27.73
CA ILE A 23 -1.76 -13.00 -26.81
C ILE A 23 -3.02 -12.39 -26.18
N GLU A 24 -4.15 -13.02 -26.42
CA GLU A 24 -5.39 -12.71 -25.72
C GLU A 24 -5.22 -13.11 -24.25
N VAL A 25 -5.20 -12.11 -23.37
CA VAL A 25 -5.18 -12.33 -21.92
C VAL A 25 -6.62 -12.39 -21.40
N PRO A 26 -6.89 -13.18 -20.35
CA PRO A 26 -8.19 -13.13 -19.68
C PRO A 26 -8.57 -11.68 -19.40
N ALA A 27 -9.80 -11.31 -19.73
CA ALA A 27 -10.30 -9.98 -19.43
C ALA A 27 -10.04 -9.66 -17.97
N VAL A 28 -9.59 -8.44 -17.69
CA VAL A 28 -9.52 -7.95 -16.31
C VAL A 28 -10.94 -7.87 -15.81
N VAL A 29 -11.38 -8.90 -15.11
CA VAL A 29 -12.66 -8.90 -14.41
C VAL A 29 -12.50 -7.91 -13.27
N HIS A 30 -13.06 -6.72 -13.42
CA HIS A 30 -13.32 -5.84 -12.28
C HIS A 30 -14.36 -6.54 -11.43
N ALA A 31 -13.92 -7.32 -10.43
CA ALA A 31 -14.81 -7.94 -9.48
C ALA A 31 -15.57 -6.84 -8.70
N ALA A 32 -16.91 -6.95 -8.72
CA ALA A 32 -17.98 -6.42 -7.88
C ALA A 32 -17.84 -5.03 -7.21
N ASP A 33 -18.99 -4.37 -7.06
CA ASP A 33 -19.17 -3.13 -6.29
C ASP A 33 -18.37 -3.17 -4.98
N PHE A 34 -17.42 -2.24 -4.82
CA PHE A 34 -16.66 -2.12 -3.59
C PHE A 34 -17.54 -1.49 -2.52
N VAL A 35 -18.09 -2.32 -1.63
CA VAL A 35 -18.89 -1.86 -0.50
C VAL A 35 -17.95 -1.40 0.62
N LEU A 36 -18.02 -0.13 0.97
CA LEU A 36 -17.27 0.41 2.10
C LEU A 36 -17.76 -0.23 3.42
N PRO A 37 -16.83 -0.69 4.29
CA PRO A 37 -17.22 -1.15 5.62
C PRO A 37 -17.83 0.00 6.42
N THR A 38 -18.83 -0.34 7.23
CA THR A 38 -19.43 0.56 8.22
C THR A 38 -18.47 0.78 9.39
N ALA A 39 -18.71 1.84 10.18
CA ALA A 39 -17.92 2.12 11.38
C ALA A 39 -17.89 0.92 12.35
N GLY A 40 -19.03 0.29 12.62
CA GLY A 40 -19.10 -0.87 13.51
C GLY A 40 -18.34 -2.10 12.98
N GLN A 41 -18.26 -2.29 11.66
CA GLN A 41 -17.42 -3.33 11.05
C GLN A 41 -15.92 -3.04 11.20
N LEU A 42 -15.52 -1.77 11.13
CA LEU A 42 -14.14 -1.36 11.38
C LEU A 42 -13.76 -1.55 12.85
N ASP A 43 -14.63 -1.16 13.77
CA ASP A 43 -14.43 -1.36 15.20
C ASP A 43 -14.30 -2.86 15.54
N GLY A 44 -15.20 -3.70 15.01
CA GLY A 44 -15.14 -5.14 15.18
C GLY A 44 -13.85 -5.74 14.61
N LEU A 45 -13.45 -5.34 13.39
CA LEU A 45 -12.21 -5.80 12.80
C LEU A 45 -10.98 -5.39 13.62
N ALA A 46 -10.94 -4.15 14.10
CA ALA A 46 -9.84 -3.65 14.92
C ALA A 46 -9.75 -4.36 16.28
N ALA A 47 -10.87 -4.83 16.83
CA ALA A 47 -10.92 -5.58 18.09
C ALA A 47 -10.48 -7.05 17.94
N GLU A 48 -10.75 -7.68 16.78
CA GLU A 48 -10.44 -9.09 16.52
C GLU A 48 -8.98 -9.32 16.08
N VAL A 49 -8.35 -8.33 15.43
CA VAL A 49 -6.92 -8.45 15.08
C VAL A 49 -6.05 -8.34 16.33
N PRO A 50 -4.87 -8.99 16.38
CA PRO A 50 -3.95 -8.82 17.49
C PRO A 50 -3.66 -7.33 17.74
N ALA A 51 -3.69 -6.88 19.00
CA ALA A 51 -3.63 -5.46 19.37
C ALA A 51 -2.52 -4.67 18.66
N ARG A 52 -1.34 -5.26 18.46
CA ARG A 52 -0.21 -4.67 17.72
C ARG A 52 -0.52 -4.30 16.25
N TRP A 53 -1.58 -4.86 15.67
CA TRP A 53 -2.02 -4.65 14.30
C TRP A 53 -3.31 -3.84 14.19
N ALA A 54 -4.02 -3.57 15.30
CA ALA A 54 -5.29 -2.83 15.28
C ALA A 54 -5.16 -1.46 14.60
N ALA A 55 -4.05 -0.76 14.85
CA ALA A 55 -3.71 0.51 14.21
C ALA A 55 -3.72 0.46 12.67
N SER A 56 -3.34 -0.68 12.08
CA SER A 56 -3.27 -0.82 10.63
C SER A 56 -4.64 -0.73 9.95
N VAL A 57 -5.71 -1.17 10.63
CA VAL A 57 -7.09 -1.08 10.11
C VAL A 57 -7.47 0.38 9.88
N TRP A 58 -7.27 1.22 10.90
CA TRP A 58 -7.58 2.65 10.86
C TRP A 58 -6.69 3.42 9.89
N LEU A 59 -5.39 3.09 9.86
CA LEU A 59 -4.44 3.70 8.93
C LEU A 59 -4.76 3.38 7.47
N MET A 60 -5.13 2.14 7.17
CA MET A 60 -5.49 1.72 5.82
C MET A 60 -6.82 2.33 5.39
N PHE A 61 -7.84 2.26 6.24
CA PHE A 61 -9.17 2.79 5.91
C PHE A 61 -9.20 4.32 5.90
N GLY A 62 -8.72 4.96 6.96
CA GLY A 62 -8.90 6.39 7.17
C GLY A 62 -7.82 7.28 6.56
N CYS A 63 -6.61 6.76 6.37
CA CYS A 63 -5.51 7.49 5.70
C CYS A 63 -5.22 6.94 4.29
N GLY A 64 -5.93 5.90 3.83
CA GLY A 64 -5.73 5.31 2.50
C GLY A 64 -4.33 4.71 2.31
N LEU A 65 -3.72 4.22 3.39
CA LEU A 65 -2.39 3.63 3.34
C LEU A 65 -2.44 2.23 2.73
N ARG A 66 -1.41 1.89 1.96
CA ARG A 66 -1.18 0.48 1.59
C ARG A 66 -0.73 -0.29 2.83
N VAL A 67 -1.00 -1.60 2.88
CA VAL A 67 -0.61 -2.44 4.04
C VAL A 67 0.85 -2.26 4.44
N GLY A 68 1.79 -2.26 3.49
CA GLY A 68 3.21 -2.04 3.80
C GLY A 68 3.49 -0.64 4.37
N GLU A 69 2.77 0.38 3.92
CA GLU A 69 2.90 1.76 4.42
C GLU A 69 2.34 1.86 5.85
N ALA A 70 1.17 1.27 6.11
CA ALA A 70 0.55 1.25 7.43
C ALA A 70 1.43 0.54 8.47
N LEU A 71 2.06 -0.57 8.07
CA LEU A 71 3.00 -1.31 8.93
C LEU A 71 4.32 -0.57 9.20
N ALA A 72 4.66 0.45 8.41
CA ALA A 72 5.86 1.26 8.59
C ALA A 72 5.61 2.54 9.41
N VAL A 73 4.35 2.84 9.76
CA VAL A 73 4.00 4.02 10.55
C VAL A 73 4.64 3.93 11.94
N ASN A 74 5.27 5.01 12.35
CA ASN A 74 5.85 5.18 13.68
C ASN A 74 5.59 6.60 14.20
N VAL A 75 5.99 6.89 15.44
CA VAL A 75 5.76 8.19 16.10
C VAL A 75 6.30 9.38 15.31
N GLY A 76 7.37 9.20 14.53
CA GLY A 76 7.96 10.24 13.68
C GLY A 76 7.21 10.52 12.38
N CYS A 77 6.15 9.76 12.09
CA CYS A 77 5.28 10.01 10.94
C CYS A 77 4.26 11.11 11.21
N ARG A 78 3.88 11.37 12.47
CA ARG A 78 2.91 12.42 12.79
C ARG A 78 3.56 13.80 12.70
N SER A 79 2.90 14.73 12.02
CA SER A 79 3.28 16.14 12.06
C SER A 79 3.01 16.75 13.43
N GLY A 80 3.70 17.85 13.75
CA GLY A 80 3.52 18.55 15.03
C GLY A 80 2.13 19.16 15.22
N ASP A 81 1.37 19.39 14.14
CA ASP A 81 -0.01 19.89 14.20
C ASP A 81 -1.06 18.79 14.43
N GLY A 82 -0.64 17.51 14.45
CA GLY A 82 -1.51 16.35 14.66
C GLY A 82 -2.52 16.09 13.54
N ARG A 83 -2.41 16.76 12.39
CA ARG A 83 -3.40 16.69 11.29
C ARG A 83 -2.86 16.03 10.04
N THR A 84 -1.56 15.75 10.01
CA THR A 84 -0.88 15.20 8.84
C THR A 84 -0.06 13.97 9.24
N LEU A 85 -0.11 12.95 8.39
CA LEU A 85 0.74 11.78 8.49
C LEU A 85 1.74 11.78 7.33
N ARG A 86 3.02 11.86 7.65
CA ARG A 86 4.13 11.76 6.69
C ARG A 86 4.52 10.32 6.47
N VAL A 87 4.23 9.82 5.28
CA VAL A 87 4.56 8.46 4.84
C VAL A 87 5.88 8.50 4.07
N ARG A 88 6.91 7.81 4.57
CA ARG A 88 8.27 7.81 3.99
C ARG A 88 8.75 6.42 3.56
N GLU A 89 8.22 5.40 4.20
CA GLU A 89 8.69 4.02 4.07
C GLU A 89 7.51 3.05 4.04
N GLN A 90 7.81 1.82 3.65
CA GLN A 90 6.90 0.69 3.69
C GLN A 90 7.65 -0.56 4.16
N VAL A 91 6.94 -1.49 4.79
CA VAL A 91 7.45 -2.82 5.12
C VAL A 91 7.34 -3.73 3.89
N SER A 92 8.43 -4.37 3.50
CA SER A 92 8.48 -5.38 2.44
C SER A 92 7.87 -6.71 2.89
N THR A 93 7.68 -7.63 1.94
CA THR A 93 7.30 -9.02 2.24
C THR A 93 8.32 -9.79 3.08
N THR A 94 9.56 -9.31 3.13
CA THR A 94 10.65 -9.83 3.97
C THR A 94 10.79 -9.10 5.30
N ALA A 95 9.76 -8.34 5.71
CA ALA A 95 9.72 -7.57 6.95
C ALA A 95 10.82 -6.49 7.09
N GLN A 96 11.28 -5.93 5.97
CA GLN A 96 12.29 -4.85 5.97
C GLN A 96 11.66 -3.51 5.62
N LEU A 97 12.11 -2.43 6.27
CA LEU A 97 11.78 -1.08 5.85
C LEU A 97 12.45 -0.75 4.51
N ARG A 98 11.66 -0.23 3.59
CA ARG A 98 12.08 0.15 2.23
C ARG A 98 11.44 1.47 1.85
N PRO A 99 12.05 2.23 0.91
CA PRO A 99 11.39 3.38 0.30
C PRO A 99 10.02 3.04 -0.28
N LEU A 100 9.16 4.04 -0.41
CA LEU A 100 7.85 3.87 -1.04
C LEU A 100 7.97 3.37 -2.49
N LYS A 101 6.90 2.73 -2.98
CA LYS A 101 6.87 2.19 -4.33
C LYS A 101 7.10 3.33 -5.33
N PHE A 102 8.06 3.13 -6.24
CA PHE A 102 8.49 4.13 -7.22
C PHE A 102 9.07 5.43 -6.62
N ARG A 103 9.63 5.38 -5.41
CA ARG A 103 10.25 6.53 -4.73
C ARG A 103 11.67 6.23 -4.26
N LYS A 104 12.49 7.27 -4.13
CA LYS A 104 13.85 7.17 -3.60
C LYS A 104 13.82 7.22 -2.07
N ARG A 105 14.92 6.81 -1.43
CA ARG A 105 15.08 6.97 0.03
C ARG A 105 15.06 8.47 0.36
N GLY A 106 14.25 8.84 1.34
CA GLY A 106 14.07 10.24 1.77
C GLY A 106 12.87 10.94 1.12
N ASP A 107 12.35 10.42 0.00
CA ASP A 107 11.08 10.90 -0.56
C ASP A 107 9.94 10.57 0.40
N PHE A 108 8.95 11.45 0.47
CA PHE A 108 7.77 11.25 1.30
C PHE A 108 6.51 11.80 0.62
N ARG A 109 5.36 11.38 1.15
CA ARG A 109 4.08 12.03 0.89
C ARG A 109 3.38 12.31 2.21
N ASP A 110 2.76 13.47 2.28
CA ASP A 110 1.91 13.84 3.39
C ASP A 110 0.47 13.46 3.04
N VAL A 111 -0.22 12.80 3.97
CA VAL A 111 -1.64 12.47 3.86
C VAL A 111 -2.40 13.07 5.05
N PRO A 112 -3.68 13.42 4.88
CA PRO A 112 -4.51 13.83 6.02
C PRO A 112 -4.53 12.75 7.10
N LEU A 113 -4.42 13.17 8.36
CA LEU A 113 -4.66 12.33 9.54
C LEU A 113 -6.01 12.75 10.14
N PRO A 114 -7.11 12.04 9.82
CA PRO A 114 -8.40 12.33 10.42
C PRO A 114 -8.36 12.15 11.93
N ARG A 115 -9.14 12.97 12.66
CA ARG A 115 -9.18 12.93 14.13
C ARG A 115 -9.47 11.53 14.68
N TYR A 116 -10.47 10.83 14.13
CA TYR A 116 -10.84 9.49 14.59
C TYR A 116 -9.71 8.47 14.42
N VAL A 117 -8.87 8.63 13.38
CA VAL A 117 -7.68 7.79 13.19
C VAL A 117 -6.62 8.17 14.22
N SER A 118 -6.39 9.47 14.44
CA SER A 118 -5.43 9.92 15.45
C SER A 118 -5.78 9.39 16.83
N GLU A 119 -7.03 9.53 17.25
CA GLU A 119 -7.53 9.02 18.54
C GLU A 119 -7.41 7.50 18.65
N ALA A 120 -7.66 6.76 17.55
CA ALA A 120 -7.52 5.31 17.54
C ALA A 120 -6.06 4.82 17.68
N LEU A 121 -5.09 5.64 17.26
CA LEU A 121 -3.67 5.35 17.39
C LEU A 121 -3.10 5.66 18.79
N ASP A 122 -3.85 6.41 19.62
CA ASP A 122 -3.47 6.78 20.98
C ASP A 122 -4.07 5.84 22.06
N LYS A 123 -4.86 4.86 21.64
CA LYS A 123 -5.43 3.80 22.49
C LYS A 123 -4.43 2.68 22.70
#